data_AF-A0A5J5UJB3-F1
#
_entry.id   AF-A0A5J5UJB3-F1
#
_cell.length_a   1.000
_cell.length_b   1.000
_cell.length_c   1.000
_cell.angle_alpha   90.00
_cell.angle_beta   90.00
_cell.angle_gamma   90.00
#
_symmetry.space_group_name_H-M   'P 1'
#
loop_
_entity.id
_entity.type
_entity.pdbx_description
1 polymer ?
#
loop_
_entity_poly.entity_id
_entity_poly.type
_entity_poly.pdbx_seq_one_letter_code
_entity_poly.pdbx_strand_id
1 'polypeptide(L)'
;MEFSEGSNKSLMDKETCCNNNNGVTIRTAQNMSSSFMRKKSDPILVSTIRFRILRELLANLQEVILGTKLAVLFPAIPLAIVADFYKFGRPWIFALSLLGLTPLAERVSFLTEQIAYFTGPTVGGLLNATCGNATELIIALFALYRNKIHVLKYSLMGSILSNLLLVLGTSLLCGGLANLKREQRYDRKQADVNSGLLLLGLLCHMLPLMFKYAVKPETGVSIAEYTLELSRASSVVMLVAYIGYIVFQLKTHREIFDSQEEVEDEDEEKAVIGFWSGFSWLVGMTLGIALLSEYVVGTIEAASETWGISISFISIILIPIVGNAAEHAGAIIFAFKNKLDISLGVALGSATQISMFAVPLCVVVGWIMRIKMDLDFNLLETGCLALTILVVAFTLQDGTSHYMKGVVLCLCYAAISACFFVHKIPAPLDQTNVKSGLNPSLSA
;
A
#
# COMPACT_ATOMS: atom_id res chain seq x y z
N MET A 1 33.07 32.52 -55.28
CA MET A 1 32.64 32.61 -56.69
C MET A 1 32.17 31.22 -57.04
N GLU A 2 30.94 30.87 -57.36
CA GLU A 2 29.65 31.50 -57.72
C GLU A 2 28.62 30.42 -57.31
N PHE A 3 27.62 30.65 -56.46
CA PHE A 3 26.29 31.23 -56.70
C PHE A 3 25.46 30.70 -57.88
N SER A 4 24.19 30.45 -57.53
CA SER A 4 22.93 30.48 -58.31
C SER A 4 22.32 29.13 -58.71
N GLU A 5 21.01 28.91 -58.65
CA GLU A 5 19.84 29.52 -57.97
C GLU A 5 18.58 28.80 -58.49
N GLY A 6 17.45 28.93 -57.78
CA GLY A 6 16.09 28.68 -58.32
C GLY A 6 15.33 27.56 -57.60
N SER A 7 14.56 27.77 -56.52
CA SER A 7 13.42 28.67 -56.24
C SER A 7 12.04 28.14 -56.69
N ASN A 8 11.25 27.78 -55.68
CA ASN A 8 9.81 28.01 -55.44
C ASN A 8 8.70 27.66 -56.45
N LYS A 9 7.72 26.87 -55.96
CA LYS A 9 6.26 27.18 -55.83
C LYS A 9 5.57 25.99 -55.12
N SER A 10 5.03 26.14 -53.90
CA SER A 10 3.64 26.51 -53.53
C SER A 10 2.58 25.65 -54.24
N LEU A 11 1.47 25.14 -53.69
CA LEU A 11 0.72 25.25 -52.43
C LEU A 11 -0.45 24.25 -52.61
N MET A 12 -1.02 23.71 -51.52
CA MET A 12 -2.38 23.14 -51.41
C MET A 12 -2.79 21.95 -52.30
N ASP A 13 -2.95 20.76 -51.69
CA ASP A 13 -4.27 20.11 -51.52
C ASP A 13 -4.12 18.66 -51.03
N LYS A 14 -4.59 18.40 -49.80
CA LYS A 14 -5.38 17.24 -49.33
C LYS A 14 -5.14 16.96 -47.84
N GLU A 15 -5.90 17.68 -47.01
CA GLU A 15 -6.50 17.08 -45.83
C GLU A 15 -7.37 15.89 -46.26
N THR A 16 -6.99 14.65 -45.93
CA THR A 16 -7.95 13.57 -45.67
C THR A 16 -7.29 12.47 -44.84
N CYS A 17 -7.67 12.43 -43.56
CA CYS A 17 -7.93 11.23 -42.76
C CYS A 17 -6.95 10.05 -42.80
N CYS A 18 -6.19 9.86 -41.70
CA CYS A 18 -6.05 8.55 -41.06
C CYS A 18 -5.94 8.77 -39.54
N ASN A 19 -7.11 8.83 -38.92
CA ASN A 19 -7.31 8.83 -37.49
C ASN A 19 -7.08 7.38 -36.99
N ASN A 20 -5.83 6.97 -36.80
CA ASN A 20 -5.52 5.69 -36.17
C ASN A 20 -5.52 5.86 -34.64
N ASN A 21 -6.73 5.84 -34.08
CA ASN A 21 -6.96 5.56 -32.65
C ASN A 21 -6.63 4.08 -32.37
N ASN A 22 -5.34 3.74 -32.39
CA ASN A 22 -4.88 2.55 -31.68
C ASN A 22 -4.65 2.99 -30.23
N GLY A 23 -5.68 2.82 -29.41
CA GLY A 23 -5.62 3.08 -27.98
C GLY A 23 -4.69 2.09 -27.29
N VAL A 24 -3.38 2.34 -27.37
CA VAL A 24 -2.40 1.65 -26.53
C VAL A 24 -2.72 2.03 -25.09
N THR A 25 -3.22 1.07 -24.32
CA THR A 25 -3.54 1.28 -22.90
C THR A 25 -2.23 1.28 -22.12
N ILE A 26 -1.77 2.47 -21.76
CA ILE A 26 -0.54 2.74 -21.01
C ILE A 26 -0.70 2.27 -19.55
N ARG A 27 0.23 1.43 -19.06
CA ARG A 27 0.15 0.81 -17.73
C ARG A 27 1.33 1.24 -16.86
N THR A 28 1.06 1.86 -15.72
CA THR A 28 2.06 2.09 -14.67
C THR A 28 2.40 0.78 -13.97
N ALA A 29 3.63 0.66 -13.43
CA ALA A 29 4.11 -0.52 -12.71
C ALA A 29 3.14 -1.06 -11.64
N GLN A 30 2.45 -0.16 -10.94
CA GLN A 30 1.46 -0.49 -9.92
C GLN A 30 0.17 -1.11 -10.48
N ASN A 31 -0.13 -0.94 -11.77
CA ASN A 31 -1.34 -1.45 -12.44
C ASN A 31 -1.17 -2.85 -13.03
N MET A 32 -0.05 -3.54 -12.78
CA MET A 32 0.20 -4.87 -13.37
C MET A 32 0.34 -5.99 -12.32
N SER A 33 0.37 -5.66 -11.03
CA SER A 33 0.67 -6.62 -9.95
C SER A 33 -0.37 -7.75 -9.86
N SER A 34 -1.63 -7.45 -10.18
CA SER A 34 -2.73 -8.41 -9.98
C SER A 34 -2.97 -9.36 -11.17
N SER A 35 -2.56 -8.98 -12.38
CA SER A 35 -2.91 -9.72 -13.61
C SER A 35 -2.31 -11.13 -13.67
N PHE A 36 -1.13 -11.36 -13.05
CA PHE A 36 -0.45 -12.66 -13.05
C PHE A 36 -0.80 -13.60 -11.90
N MET A 37 -1.48 -13.11 -10.84
CA MET A 37 -2.07 -14.00 -9.83
C MET A 37 -3.29 -14.76 -10.35
N ARG A 38 -3.72 -14.39 -11.57
CA ARG A 38 -4.82 -14.98 -12.30
C ARG A 38 -4.51 -16.40 -12.76
N LYS A 39 -5.42 -17.33 -12.47
CA LYS A 39 -5.47 -18.65 -13.12
C LYS A 39 -6.19 -18.49 -14.46
N LYS A 40 -5.66 -19.04 -15.55
CA LYS A 40 -6.38 -19.13 -16.83
C LYS A 40 -7.60 -20.04 -16.59
N SER A 41 -8.78 -19.45 -16.38
CA SER A 41 -10.02 -20.19 -16.13
C SER A 41 -10.52 -20.75 -17.47
N ASP A 42 -10.42 -22.07 -17.68
CA ASP A 42 -11.10 -22.70 -18.82
C ASP A 42 -12.62 -22.56 -18.61
N PRO A 43 -13.38 -22.04 -19.58
CA PRO A 43 -14.80 -21.69 -19.43
C PRO A 43 -15.74 -22.91 -19.42
N ILE A 44 -15.26 -24.06 -18.99
CA ILE A 44 -15.94 -25.35 -19.18
C ILE A 44 -17.11 -25.52 -18.18
N LEU A 45 -17.04 -24.93 -16.98
CA LEU A 45 -18.06 -25.16 -15.93
C LEU A 45 -19.35 -24.33 -16.08
N VAL A 46 -19.35 -23.24 -16.85
CA VAL A 46 -20.48 -22.27 -16.93
C VAL A 46 -21.35 -22.48 -18.18
N SER A 47 -20.93 -23.38 -19.09
CA SER A 47 -21.61 -23.63 -20.37
C SER A 47 -23.02 -24.24 -20.24
N THR A 48 -23.37 -24.79 -19.07
CA THR A 48 -24.59 -25.60 -18.87
C THR A 48 -25.83 -24.82 -18.40
N ILE A 49 -25.75 -23.50 -18.15
CA ILE A 49 -26.85 -22.75 -17.49
C ILE A 49 -27.72 -21.97 -18.48
N ARG A 50 -29.05 -22.15 -18.43
CA ARG A 50 -30.03 -21.72 -19.44
C ARG A 50 -30.40 -20.21 -19.44
N PHE A 51 -30.04 -19.45 -18.40
CA PHE A 51 -30.34 -18.01 -18.28
C PHE A 51 -29.10 -17.14 -18.52
N ARG A 52 -29.17 -16.19 -19.48
CA ARG A 52 -28.03 -15.34 -19.91
C ARG A 52 -27.47 -14.47 -18.79
N ILE A 53 -28.33 -13.83 -18.00
CA ILE A 53 -27.95 -12.94 -16.89
C ILE A 53 -27.27 -13.74 -15.77
N LEU A 54 -27.84 -14.90 -15.41
CA LEU A 54 -27.27 -15.77 -14.38
C LEU A 54 -25.93 -16.35 -14.84
N ARG A 55 -25.79 -16.67 -16.14
CA ARG A 55 -24.54 -17.12 -16.75
C ARG A 55 -23.45 -16.04 -16.70
N GLU A 56 -23.78 -14.80 -17.06
CA GLU A 56 -22.84 -13.66 -16.97
C GLU A 56 -22.45 -13.36 -15.51
N LEU A 57 -23.41 -13.45 -14.57
CA LEU A 57 -23.14 -13.22 -13.15
C LEU A 57 -22.27 -14.35 -12.56
N LEU A 58 -22.54 -15.62 -12.87
CA LEU A 58 -21.71 -16.75 -12.45
C LEU A 58 -20.33 -16.77 -13.12
N ALA A 59 -20.23 -16.37 -14.38
CA ALA A 59 -18.94 -16.22 -15.07
C ALA A 59 -18.11 -15.12 -14.40
N ASN A 60 -18.71 -13.95 -14.11
CA ASN A 60 -18.05 -12.88 -13.38
C ASN A 60 -17.69 -13.31 -11.94
N LEU A 61 -18.55 -14.05 -11.26
CA LEU A 61 -18.29 -14.58 -9.91
C LEU A 61 -17.11 -15.54 -9.91
N GLN A 62 -17.06 -16.47 -10.87
CA GLN A 62 -15.95 -17.41 -11.03
C GLN A 62 -14.66 -16.65 -11.31
N GLU A 63 -14.69 -15.67 -12.21
CA GLU A 63 -13.48 -14.95 -12.58
C GLU A 63 -12.94 -14.05 -11.46
N VAL A 64 -13.84 -13.39 -10.73
CA VAL A 64 -13.46 -12.56 -9.59
C VAL A 64 -13.00 -13.45 -8.44
N ILE A 65 -13.81 -14.38 -7.95
CA ILE A 65 -13.51 -15.11 -6.71
C ILE A 65 -12.55 -16.29 -6.93
N LEU A 66 -12.78 -17.09 -7.97
CA LEU A 66 -12.01 -18.32 -8.24
C LEU A 66 -10.82 -18.10 -9.18
N GLY A 67 -10.72 -16.91 -9.78
CA GLY A 67 -9.65 -16.56 -10.70
C GLY A 67 -8.29 -16.34 -10.05
N THR A 68 -8.17 -16.34 -8.72
CA THR A 68 -6.90 -16.11 -8.00
C THR A 68 -6.37 -17.37 -7.32
N LYS A 69 -5.05 -17.51 -7.23
CA LYS A 69 -4.41 -18.56 -6.39
C LYS A 69 -4.78 -18.40 -4.91
N LEU A 70 -5.16 -17.19 -4.48
CA LEU A 70 -5.64 -16.89 -3.13
C LEU A 70 -7.11 -17.29 -2.91
N ALA A 71 -7.79 -17.89 -3.90
CA ALA A 71 -9.18 -18.32 -3.81
C ALA A 71 -9.43 -19.23 -2.58
N VAL A 72 -8.41 -20.00 -2.20
CA VAL A 72 -8.41 -20.90 -1.03
C VAL A 72 -8.65 -20.16 0.29
N LEU A 73 -8.37 -18.86 0.37
CA LEU A 73 -8.54 -18.04 1.57
C LEU A 73 -9.93 -17.38 1.67
N PHE A 74 -10.72 -17.30 0.58
CA PHE A 74 -12.06 -16.71 0.63
C PHE A 74 -13.01 -17.34 1.66
N PRO A 75 -12.98 -18.66 1.93
CA PRO A 75 -13.79 -19.25 2.99
C PRO A 75 -13.54 -18.66 4.38
N ALA A 76 -12.38 -18.03 4.62
CA ALA A 76 -12.09 -17.34 5.89
C ALA A 76 -13.05 -16.17 6.17
N ILE A 77 -13.59 -15.52 5.13
CA ILE A 77 -14.51 -14.38 5.24
C ILE A 77 -15.85 -14.79 5.89
N PRO A 78 -16.64 -15.73 5.33
CA PRO A 78 -17.85 -16.19 5.98
C PRO A 78 -17.55 -16.88 7.32
N LEU A 79 -16.41 -17.57 7.47
CA LEU A 79 -16.01 -18.16 8.75
C LEU A 79 -15.78 -17.09 9.83
N ALA A 80 -15.18 -15.95 9.50
CA ALA A 80 -15.01 -14.85 10.44
C ALA A 80 -16.36 -14.26 10.88
N ILE A 81 -17.30 -14.08 9.94
CA ILE A 81 -18.66 -13.59 10.21
C ILE A 81 -19.43 -14.57 11.11
N VAL A 82 -19.39 -15.86 10.79
CA VAL A 82 -20.02 -16.92 11.59
C VAL A 82 -19.38 -16.97 12.98
N ALA A 83 -18.06 -16.88 13.07
CA ALA A 83 -17.34 -16.87 14.34
C ALA A 83 -17.77 -15.68 15.23
N ASP A 84 -17.96 -14.49 14.66
CA ASP A 84 -18.48 -13.33 15.40
C ASP A 84 -19.94 -13.54 15.84
N PHE A 85 -20.79 -14.02 14.94
CA PHE A 85 -22.21 -14.25 15.22
C PHE A 85 -22.45 -15.27 16.35
N TYR A 86 -21.67 -16.35 16.37
CA TYR A 86 -21.71 -17.37 17.44
C TYR A 86 -20.82 -17.03 18.64
N LYS A 87 -20.21 -15.84 18.67
CA LYS A 87 -19.30 -15.39 19.74
C LYS A 87 -18.18 -16.39 20.06
N PHE A 88 -17.57 -16.94 19.01
CA PHE A 88 -16.40 -17.79 19.11
C PHE A 88 -15.21 -17.00 19.70
N GLY A 89 -14.11 -17.68 20.02
CA GLY A 89 -12.96 -17.02 20.64
C GLY A 89 -12.44 -15.84 19.82
N ARG A 90 -12.35 -14.65 20.43
CA ARG A 90 -11.88 -13.40 19.78
C ARG A 90 -10.54 -13.55 19.03
N PRO A 91 -9.54 -14.33 19.51
CA PRO A 91 -8.30 -14.56 18.76
C PRO A 91 -8.52 -15.31 17.43
N TRP A 92 -9.52 -16.19 17.36
CA TRP A 92 -9.88 -16.89 16.12
C TRP A 92 -10.58 -15.96 15.13
N ILE A 93 -11.46 -15.08 15.61
CA ILE A 93 -12.07 -14.04 14.78
C ILE A 93 -10.98 -13.15 14.19
N PHE A 94 -9.97 -12.76 14.99
CA PHE A 94 -8.81 -12.01 14.52
C PHE A 94 -8.05 -12.75 13.40
N ALA A 95 -7.68 -14.01 13.62
CA ALA A 95 -6.94 -14.80 12.63
C ALA A 95 -7.72 -15.02 11.33
N LEU A 96 -9.00 -15.38 11.42
CA LEU A 96 -9.87 -15.57 10.26
C LEU A 96 -10.08 -14.28 9.48
N SER A 97 -10.20 -13.14 10.19
CA SER A 97 -10.34 -11.84 9.55
C SER A 97 -9.07 -11.43 8.80
N LEU A 98 -7.89 -11.65 9.38
CA LEU A 98 -6.61 -11.44 8.69
C LEU A 98 -6.50 -12.32 7.43
N LEU A 99 -6.80 -13.62 7.54
CA LEU A 99 -6.77 -14.52 6.38
C LEU A 99 -7.77 -14.12 5.30
N GLY A 100 -8.95 -13.62 5.69
CA GLY A 100 -9.97 -13.14 4.77
C GLY A 100 -9.62 -11.81 4.08
N LEU A 101 -8.81 -10.95 4.73
CA LEU A 101 -8.34 -9.69 4.14
C LEU A 101 -7.37 -9.92 2.99
N THR A 102 -6.52 -10.95 3.06
CA THR A 102 -5.52 -11.26 2.02
C THR A 102 -6.11 -11.38 0.60
N PRO A 103 -7.11 -12.26 0.35
CA PRO A 103 -7.72 -12.35 -0.98
C PRO A 103 -8.56 -11.12 -1.36
N LEU A 104 -9.13 -10.41 -0.39
CA LEU A 104 -9.91 -9.19 -0.68
C LEU A 104 -9.02 -8.05 -1.15
N ALA A 105 -7.88 -7.83 -0.49
CA ALA A 105 -6.89 -6.82 -0.87
C ALA A 105 -6.42 -7.04 -2.32
N GLU A 106 -6.08 -8.30 -2.64
CA GLU A 106 -5.68 -8.69 -3.99
C GLU A 106 -6.78 -8.44 -5.03
N ARG A 107 -8.03 -8.73 -4.69
CA ARG A 107 -9.15 -8.47 -5.60
C ARG A 107 -9.48 -7.01 -5.79
N VAL A 108 -9.34 -6.18 -4.77
CA VAL A 108 -9.51 -4.73 -4.91
C VAL A 108 -8.49 -4.15 -5.88
N SER A 109 -7.22 -4.56 -5.77
CA SER A 109 -6.17 -4.18 -6.72
C SER A 109 -6.53 -4.63 -8.16
N PHE A 110 -6.95 -5.89 -8.33
CA PHE A 110 -7.38 -6.39 -9.65
C PHE A 110 -8.57 -5.62 -10.25
N LEU A 111 -9.62 -5.40 -9.46
CA LEU A 111 -10.80 -4.68 -9.94
C LEU A 111 -10.48 -3.23 -10.29
N THR A 112 -9.55 -2.62 -9.56
CA THR A 112 -9.03 -1.29 -9.86
C THR A 112 -8.31 -1.25 -11.20
N GLU A 113 -7.45 -2.23 -11.48
CA GLU A 113 -6.81 -2.39 -12.79
C GLU A 113 -7.86 -2.57 -13.91
N GLN A 114 -8.88 -3.41 -13.70
CA GLN A 114 -9.94 -3.63 -14.68
C GLN A 114 -10.75 -2.36 -14.99
N ILE A 115 -11.04 -1.56 -13.97
CA ILE A 115 -11.74 -0.28 -14.15
C ILE A 115 -10.86 0.74 -14.87
N ALA A 116 -9.54 0.73 -14.61
CA ALA A 116 -8.58 1.66 -15.21
C ALA A 116 -8.55 1.59 -16.75
N TYR A 117 -8.85 0.43 -17.36
CA TYR A 117 -9.00 0.29 -18.82
C TYR A 117 -10.09 1.18 -19.42
N PHE A 118 -11.14 1.50 -18.66
CA PHE A 118 -12.27 2.27 -19.13
C PHE A 118 -12.19 3.76 -18.77
N THR A 119 -11.40 4.12 -17.75
CA THR A 119 -11.33 5.49 -17.21
C THR A 119 -10.20 6.33 -17.80
N GLY A 120 -9.33 5.72 -18.60
CA GLY A 120 -8.15 6.36 -19.19
C GLY A 120 -7.00 6.53 -18.18
N PRO A 121 -5.80 6.93 -18.65
CA PRO A 121 -4.58 6.80 -17.85
C PRO A 121 -4.54 7.66 -16.58
N THR A 122 -5.05 8.89 -16.63
CA THR A 122 -5.01 9.81 -15.48
C THR A 122 -5.99 9.39 -14.38
N VAL A 123 -7.26 9.11 -14.75
CA VAL A 123 -8.26 8.68 -13.76
C VAL A 123 -7.95 7.27 -13.27
N GLY A 124 -7.49 6.38 -14.16
CA GLY A 124 -7.05 5.03 -13.80
C GLY A 124 -5.85 5.04 -12.87
N GLY A 125 -4.86 5.91 -13.11
CA GLY A 125 -3.71 6.09 -12.22
C GLY A 125 -4.12 6.61 -10.84
N LEU A 126 -5.06 7.55 -10.77
CA LEU A 126 -5.58 8.06 -9.49
C LEU A 126 -6.39 7.00 -8.73
N LEU A 127 -7.21 6.24 -9.45
CA LEU A 127 -7.96 5.11 -8.89
C LEU A 127 -7.00 4.08 -8.32
N ASN A 128 -5.93 3.76 -9.05
CA ASN A 128 -4.91 2.83 -8.58
C ASN A 128 -4.16 3.34 -7.35
N ALA A 129 -3.77 4.62 -7.34
CA ALA A 129 -3.10 5.22 -6.21
C ALA A 129 -3.95 5.19 -4.92
N THR A 130 -5.28 5.30 -5.06
CA THR A 130 -6.21 5.31 -3.93
C THR A 130 -6.63 3.90 -3.51
N CYS A 131 -7.07 3.08 -4.48
CA CYS A 131 -7.61 1.75 -4.22
C CYS A 131 -6.53 0.69 -4.02
N GLY A 132 -5.33 0.87 -4.54
CA GLY A 132 -4.19 -0.05 -4.33
C GLY A 132 -3.82 -0.18 -2.85
N ASN A 133 -3.90 0.91 -2.09
CA ASN A 133 -3.66 0.94 -0.65
C ASN A 133 -4.96 1.02 0.18
N ALA A 134 -6.09 0.63 -0.39
CA ALA A 134 -7.38 0.76 0.29
C ALA A 134 -7.44 -0.09 1.56
N THR A 135 -6.84 -1.28 1.56
CA THR A 135 -6.86 -2.19 2.70
C THR A 135 -6.21 -1.55 3.92
N GLU A 136 -5.01 -1.00 3.75
CA GLU A 136 -4.22 -0.35 4.77
C GLU A 136 -4.95 0.90 5.29
N LEU A 137 -5.47 1.72 4.37
CA LEU A 137 -6.18 2.93 4.72
C LEU A 137 -7.47 2.62 5.49
N ILE A 138 -8.23 1.61 5.09
CA ILE A 138 -9.47 1.23 5.78
C ILE A 138 -9.17 0.69 7.18
N ILE A 139 -8.17 -0.19 7.34
CA ILE A 139 -7.74 -0.67 8.66
C ILE A 139 -7.32 0.51 9.55
N ALA A 140 -6.53 1.44 9.01
CA ALA A 140 -6.08 2.63 9.72
C ALA A 140 -7.25 3.54 10.14
N LEU A 141 -8.24 3.75 9.26
CA LEU A 141 -9.42 4.56 9.56
C LEU A 141 -10.32 3.90 10.62
N PHE A 142 -10.48 2.58 10.60
CA PHE A 142 -11.20 1.88 11.69
C PHE A 142 -10.44 1.94 13.01
N ALA A 143 -9.12 1.81 12.98
CA ALA A 143 -8.28 2.01 14.16
C ALA A 143 -8.42 3.44 14.70
N LEU A 144 -8.45 4.46 13.82
CA LEU A 144 -8.70 5.86 14.19
C LEU A 144 -10.07 6.02 14.84
N TYR A 145 -11.12 5.49 14.21
CA TYR A 145 -12.50 5.56 14.69
C TYR A 145 -12.67 4.90 16.07
N ARG A 146 -11.95 3.80 16.32
CA ARG A 146 -11.92 3.12 17.62
C ARG A 146 -10.90 3.73 18.61
N ASN A 147 -10.32 4.89 18.28
CA ASN A 147 -9.29 5.59 19.06
C ASN A 147 -8.03 4.74 19.38
N LYS A 148 -7.70 3.77 18.53
CA LYS A 148 -6.53 2.90 18.64
C LYS A 148 -5.35 3.47 17.86
N ILE A 149 -4.87 4.64 18.30
CA ILE A 149 -3.84 5.41 17.61
C ILE A 149 -2.53 4.63 17.43
N HIS A 150 -2.16 3.80 18.41
CA HIS A 150 -0.97 2.95 18.29
C HIS A 150 -1.12 1.91 17.18
N VAL A 151 -2.26 1.22 17.09
CA VAL A 151 -2.53 0.25 16.02
C VAL A 151 -2.49 0.93 14.65
N LEU A 152 -3.09 2.12 14.54
CA LEU A 152 -3.03 2.93 13.33
C LEU A 152 -1.58 3.27 12.95
N LYS A 153 -0.82 3.90 13.85
CA LYS A 153 0.58 4.30 13.58
C LYS A 153 1.43 3.10 13.17
N TYR A 154 1.36 2.02 13.95
CA TYR A 154 2.14 0.82 13.70
C TYR A 154 1.77 0.11 12.40
N SER A 155 0.48 0.04 12.05
CA SER A 155 0.05 -0.59 10.78
C SER A 155 0.52 0.18 9.55
N LEU A 156 0.39 1.52 9.53
CA LEU A 156 0.86 2.32 8.39
C LEU A 156 2.39 2.32 8.28
N MET A 157 3.09 2.48 9.42
CA MET A 157 4.55 2.40 9.49
C MET A 157 5.06 1.04 9.01
N GLY A 158 4.43 -0.03 9.49
CA GLY A 158 4.75 -1.38 9.13
C GLY A 158 4.53 -1.67 7.64
N SER A 159 3.51 -1.06 7.02
CA SER A 159 3.29 -1.18 5.57
C SER A 159 4.39 -0.49 4.76
N ILE A 160 4.89 0.66 5.20
CA ILE A 160 6.09 1.29 4.60
C ILE A 160 7.31 0.37 4.74
N LEU A 161 7.58 -0.17 5.94
CA LEU A 161 8.70 -1.08 6.18
C LEU A 161 8.59 -2.38 5.36
N SER A 162 7.40 -2.96 5.29
CA SER A 162 7.11 -4.17 4.53
C SER A 162 7.39 -3.95 3.05
N ASN A 163 6.90 -2.86 2.46
CA ASN A 163 7.16 -2.57 1.05
C ASN A 163 8.65 -2.33 0.75
N LEU A 164 9.31 -1.54 1.59
CA LEU A 164 10.71 -1.16 1.37
C LEU A 164 11.71 -2.28 1.63
N LEU A 165 11.47 -3.14 2.63
CA LEU A 165 12.42 -4.18 3.01
C LEU A 165 11.95 -5.58 2.62
N LEU A 166 10.71 -5.95 2.94
CA LEU A 166 10.22 -7.30 2.70
C LEU A 166 9.88 -7.51 1.22
N VAL A 167 9.00 -6.68 0.65
CA VAL A 167 8.57 -6.80 -0.74
C VAL A 167 9.73 -6.59 -1.68
N LEU A 168 10.44 -5.46 -1.58
CA LEU A 168 11.61 -5.18 -2.40
C LEU A 168 12.74 -6.19 -2.13
N GLY A 169 13.01 -6.55 -0.88
CA GLY A 169 14.08 -7.49 -0.55
C GLY A 169 13.84 -8.88 -1.14
N THR A 170 12.63 -9.41 -0.98
CA THR A 170 12.27 -10.71 -1.56
C THR A 170 12.20 -10.66 -3.08
N SER A 171 11.75 -9.57 -3.69
CA SER A 171 11.73 -9.44 -5.15
C SER A 171 13.15 -9.42 -5.73
N LEU A 172 14.07 -8.62 -5.17
CA LEU A 172 15.47 -8.60 -5.59
C LEU A 172 16.19 -9.94 -5.30
N LEU A 173 15.86 -10.60 -4.19
CA LEU A 173 16.41 -11.92 -3.86
C LEU A 173 15.96 -12.97 -4.87
N CYS A 174 14.65 -13.12 -5.07
CA CYS A 174 14.08 -14.09 -5.97
C CYS A 174 14.43 -13.81 -7.44
N GLY A 175 14.34 -12.56 -7.87
CA GLY A 175 14.73 -12.13 -9.22
C GLY A 175 16.22 -12.38 -9.48
N GLY A 176 17.09 -12.07 -8.52
CA GLY A 176 18.53 -12.30 -8.62
C GLY A 176 18.91 -13.78 -8.62
N LEU A 177 18.20 -14.62 -7.86
CA LEU A 177 18.40 -16.08 -7.86
C LEU A 177 17.95 -16.71 -9.17
N ALA A 178 16.79 -16.30 -9.69
CA ALA A 178 16.28 -16.78 -10.97
C ALA A 178 17.16 -16.39 -12.15
N ASN A 179 17.79 -15.22 -12.08
CA ASN A 179 18.60 -14.64 -13.13
C ASN A 179 20.10 -14.63 -12.78
N LEU A 180 20.61 -15.64 -12.07
CA LEU A 180 21.99 -15.68 -11.56
C LEU A 180 23.09 -15.50 -12.63
N LYS A 181 22.78 -15.87 -13.88
CA LYS A 181 23.70 -15.79 -15.03
C LYS A 181 23.60 -14.48 -15.81
N ARG A 182 22.68 -13.58 -15.45
CA ARG A 182 22.42 -12.31 -16.15
C ARG A 182 22.60 -11.16 -15.18
N GLU A 183 23.25 -10.10 -15.64
CA GLU A 183 23.27 -8.84 -14.89
C GLU A 183 21.89 -8.20 -15.02
N GLN A 184 21.22 -7.95 -13.89
CA GLN A 184 19.92 -7.28 -13.90
C GLN A 184 20.13 -5.77 -13.66
N ARG A 185 19.54 -4.95 -14.53
CA ARG A 185 19.57 -3.49 -14.45
C ARG A 185 18.14 -2.94 -14.39
N TYR A 186 17.98 -1.74 -13.86
CA TYR A 186 16.73 -0.99 -13.82
C TYR A 186 17.01 0.52 -14.00
N ASP A 187 16.04 1.27 -14.51
CA ASP A 187 16.07 2.73 -14.56
C ASP A 187 15.88 3.30 -13.15
N ARG A 188 16.82 4.14 -12.76
CA ARG A 188 16.86 4.75 -11.44
C ARG A 188 15.93 5.94 -11.30
N LYS A 189 15.47 6.56 -12.40
CA LYS A 189 14.69 7.80 -12.34
C LYS A 189 13.44 7.66 -11.46
N GLN A 190 12.70 6.55 -11.61
CA GLN A 190 11.54 6.29 -10.77
C GLN A 190 11.92 6.05 -9.31
N ALA A 191 13.02 5.31 -9.07
CA ALA A 191 13.50 5.04 -7.72
C ALA A 191 13.98 6.32 -7.01
N ASP A 192 14.66 7.22 -7.72
CA ASP A 192 15.18 8.49 -7.20
C ASP A 192 14.04 9.43 -6.80
N VAL A 193 13.00 9.56 -7.63
CA VAL A 193 11.81 10.40 -7.32
C VAL A 193 11.09 9.89 -6.06
N ASN A 194 10.82 8.58 -5.98
CA ASN A 194 10.17 7.99 -4.81
C ASN A 194 11.05 8.09 -3.55
N SER A 195 12.36 7.87 -3.67
CA SER A 195 13.31 8.00 -2.55
C SER A 195 13.35 9.44 -2.01
N GLY A 196 13.32 10.44 -2.89
CA GLY A 196 13.25 11.85 -2.50
C GLY A 196 11.98 12.19 -1.72
N LEU A 197 10.83 11.66 -2.15
CA LEU A 197 9.55 11.83 -1.44
C LEU A 197 9.53 11.10 -0.09
N LEU A 198 10.08 9.88 -0.02
CA LEU A 198 10.22 9.14 1.23
C LEU A 198 11.13 9.88 2.23
N LEU A 199 12.23 10.48 1.76
CA LEU A 199 13.09 11.33 2.60
C LEU A 199 12.36 12.60 3.09
N LEU A 200 11.53 13.22 2.25
CA LEU A 200 10.66 14.33 2.67
C LEU A 200 9.65 13.89 3.73
N GLY A 201 9.02 12.72 3.55
CA GLY A 201 8.13 12.12 4.54
C GLY A 201 8.86 11.86 5.86
N LEU A 202 10.06 11.27 5.81
CA LEU A 202 10.90 11.04 6.98
C LEU A 202 11.21 12.34 7.73
N LEU A 203 11.56 13.42 7.03
CA LEU A 203 11.78 14.74 7.63
C LEU A 203 10.51 15.20 8.38
N CYS A 204 9.35 15.05 7.77
CA CYS A 204 8.06 15.44 8.35
C CYS A 204 7.69 14.63 9.60
N HIS A 205 8.11 13.37 9.70
CA HIS A 205 7.99 12.54 10.90
C HIS A 205 9.03 12.89 11.98
N MET A 206 10.27 13.14 11.57
CA MET A 206 11.38 13.45 12.48
C MET A 206 11.18 14.79 13.20
N LEU A 207 10.59 15.80 12.56
CA LEU A 207 10.42 17.12 13.14
C LEU A 207 9.56 17.13 14.43
N PRO A 208 8.34 16.55 14.47
CA PRO A 208 7.56 16.39 15.70
C PRO A 208 8.29 15.61 16.80
N LEU A 209 9.00 14.55 16.43
CA LEU A 209 9.80 13.75 17.36
C LEU A 209 10.94 14.57 17.97
N MET A 210 11.74 15.24 17.13
CA MET A 210 12.87 16.05 17.58
C MET A 210 12.41 17.23 18.44
N PHE A 211 11.28 17.86 18.09
CA PHE A 211 10.70 18.94 18.86
C PHE A 211 10.39 18.50 20.30
N LYS A 212 9.81 17.30 20.48
CA LYS A 212 9.52 16.71 21.79
C LYS A 212 10.76 16.52 22.67
N TYR A 213 11.94 16.26 22.08
CA TYR A 213 13.20 16.12 22.82
C TYR A 213 13.98 17.42 22.98
N ALA A 214 13.86 18.35 22.03
CA ALA A 214 14.59 19.61 22.04
C ALA A 214 13.97 20.64 22.98
N VAL A 215 12.64 20.66 23.11
CA VAL A 215 11.93 21.64 23.94
C VAL A 215 11.75 21.09 25.35
N LYS A 216 12.43 21.72 26.31
CA LYS A 216 12.17 21.47 27.74
C LYS A 216 10.83 22.10 28.12
N PRO A 217 10.01 21.45 28.96
CA PRO A 217 8.74 22.02 29.37
C PRO A 217 9.01 23.25 30.25
N GLU A 218 8.80 24.45 29.69
CA GLU A 218 8.62 25.66 30.49
C GLU A 218 7.14 25.82 30.85
N THR A 219 6.90 26.42 32.01
CA THR A 219 5.62 26.51 32.71
C THR A 219 4.42 26.83 31.81
N GLY A 220 3.49 25.87 31.68
CA GLY A 220 2.09 26.12 31.33
C GLY A 220 1.61 25.67 29.96
N VAL A 221 2.49 25.34 29.00
CA VAL A 221 2.08 24.84 27.68
C VAL A 221 2.49 23.39 27.48
N SER A 222 1.55 22.56 27.03
CA SER A 222 1.80 21.12 26.85
C SER A 222 2.59 20.88 25.57
N ILE A 223 3.79 20.27 25.69
CA ILE A 223 4.62 19.81 24.56
C ILE A 223 3.78 19.02 23.53
N ALA A 224 2.78 18.27 24.01
CA ALA A 224 1.89 17.48 23.17
C ALA A 224 1.03 18.32 22.20
N GLU A 225 0.64 19.54 22.58
CA GLU A 225 -0.15 20.42 21.71
C GLU A 225 0.68 20.93 20.54
N TYR A 226 1.91 21.39 20.81
CA TYR A 226 2.84 21.81 19.77
C TYR A 226 3.25 20.65 18.85
N THR A 227 3.50 19.45 19.41
CA THR A 227 3.77 18.25 18.60
C THR A 227 2.61 17.94 17.65
N LEU A 228 1.36 18.09 18.12
CA LEU A 228 0.17 17.87 17.31
C LEU A 228 -0.01 18.95 16.23
N GLU A 229 0.20 20.23 16.55
CA GLU A 229 0.16 21.32 15.57
C GLU A 229 1.22 21.16 14.49
N LEU A 230 2.46 20.85 14.88
CA LEU A 230 3.55 20.57 13.96
C LEU A 230 3.22 19.35 13.07
N SER A 231 2.62 18.32 13.64
CA SER A 231 2.17 17.13 12.88
C SER A 231 1.11 17.47 11.83
N ARG A 232 0.17 18.37 12.15
CA ARG A 232 -0.85 18.84 11.19
C ARG A 232 -0.21 19.67 10.08
N ALA A 233 0.71 20.57 10.42
CA ALA A 233 1.45 21.37 9.43
C ALA A 233 2.28 20.47 8.48
N SER A 234 3.04 19.54 9.05
CA SER A 234 3.78 18.51 8.30
C SER A 234 2.85 17.70 7.39
N SER A 235 1.66 17.32 7.86
CA SER A 235 0.70 16.57 7.06
C SER A 235 0.20 17.33 5.84
N VAL A 236 -0.02 18.65 5.97
CA VAL A 236 -0.39 19.51 4.84
C VAL A 236 0.76 19.58 3.82
N VAL A 237 2.01 19.73 4.27
CA VAL A 237 3.19 19.72 3.40
C VAL A 237 3.30 18.41 2.63
N MET A 238 3.13 17.28 3.31
CA MET A 238 3.18 15.95 2.69
C MET A 238 2.09 15.76 1.64
N LEU A 239 0.85 16.16 1.93
CA LEU A 239 -0.27 16.06 0.98
C LEU A 239 -0.07 16.97 -0.24
N VAL A 240 0.44 18.20 -0.05
CA VAL A 240 0.76 19.09 -1.17
C VAL A 240 1.86 18.49 -2.05
N ALA A 241 2.92 17.94 -1.43
CA ALA A 241 3.98 17.25 -2.15
C ALA A 241 3.45 16.01 -2.91
N TYR A 242 2.52 15.26 -2.30
CA TYR A 242 1.87 14.12 -2.95
C TYR A 242 1.00 14.53 -4.15
N ILE A 243 0.24 15.62 -4.05
CA ILE A 243 -0.51 16.15 -5.21
C ILE A 243 0.46 16.56 -6.32
N GLY A 244 1.56 17.23 -5.98
CA GLY A 244 2.63 17.54 -6.92
C GLY A 244 3.22 16.28 -7.58
N TYR A 245 3.45 15.23 -6.80
CA TYR A 245 3.90 13.92 -7.29
C TYR A 245 2.89 13.28 -8.23
N ILE A 246 1.59 13.28 -7.92
CA ILE A 246 0.56 12.73 -8.80
C ILE A 246 0.49 13.49 -10.13
N VAL A 247 0.62 14.82 -10.11
CA VAL A 247 0.72 15.63 -11.34
C VAL A 247 1.99 15.29 -12.12
N PHE A 248 3.11 15.09 -11.42
CA PHE A 248 4.37 14.68 -12.02
C PHE A 248 4.26 13.31 -12.71
N GLN A 249 3.72 12.32 -11.99
CA GLN A 249 3.57 10.94 -12.42
C GLN A 249 2.54 10.77 -13.55
N LEU A 250 1.38 11.43 -13.46
CA LEU A 250 0.25 11.21 -14.38
C LEU A 250 0.15 12.23 -15.51
N LYS A 251 0.93 13.32 -15.49
CA LYS A 251 0.85 14.37 -16.51
C LYS A 251 2.20 14.82 -17.05
N THR A 252 3.10 15.35 -16.23
CA THR A 252 4.28 16.06 -16.76
C THR A 252 5.43 15.13 -17.14
N HIS A 253 5.64 14.05 -16.40
CA HIS A 253 6.77 13.12 -16.60
C HIS A 253 6.29 11.67 -16.65
N ARG A 254 5.18 11.44 -17.34
CA ARG A 254 4.56 10.11 -17.47
C ARG A 254 5.55 9.06 -17.98
N GLU A 255 6.42 9.43 -18.90
CA GLU A 255 7.44 8.57 -19.50
C GLU A 255 8.41 7.96 -18.48
N ILE A 256 8.63 8.61 -17.32
CA ILE A 256 9.48 8.07 -16.26
C ILE A 256 8.82 6.88 -15.54
N PHE A 257 7.49 6.84 -15.54
CA PHE A 257 6.69 5.84 -14.82
C PHE A 257 6.00 4.85 -15.76
N ASP A 258 6.14 5.06 -17.06
CA ASP A 258 5.67 4.17 -18.09
C ASP A 258 6.75 3.11 -18.33
N SER A 259 6.44 1.85 -18.00
CA SER A 259 7.37 0.76 -18.27
C SER A 259 7.35 0.48 -19.79
N GLN A 260 8.29 1.07 -20.53
CA GLN A 260 8.43 0.94 -22.00
C GLN A 260 8.88 -0.45 -22.48
N GLU A 261 8.77 -1.50 -21.68
CA GLU A 261 9.07 -2.84 -22.17
C GLU A 261 7.85 -3.41 -22.88
N GLU A 262 7.94 -3.49 -24.20
CA GLU A 262 7.13 -4.37 -25.04
C GLU A 262 7.00 -5.71 -24.29
N VAL A 263 5.80 -6.00 -23.80
CA VAL A 263 5.46 -7.35 -23.39
C VAL A 263 5.38 -8.15 -24.68
N GLU A 264 6.54 -8.55 -25.21
CA GLU A 264 6.63 -9.52 -26.29
C GLU A 264 5.84 -10.76 -25.84
N ASP A 265 4.77 -11.05 -26.59
CA ASP A 265 3.94 -12.26 -26.53
C ASP A 265 3.04 -12.52 -25.31
N GLU A 266 2.29 -11.51 -24.84
CA GLU A 266 1.02 -11.81 -24.14
C GLU A 266 -0.12 -11.03 -24.81
N ASP A 267 -1.09 -11.77 -25.38
CA ASP A 267 -2.32 -11.29 -26.02
C ASP A 267 -2.78 -9.96 -25.42
N GLU A 268 -3.08 -8.94 -26.25
CA GLU A 268 -3.69 -7.66 -25.82
C GLU A 268 -4.68 -7.92 -24.67
N GLU A 269 -4.23 -7.68 -23.43
CA GLU A 269 -5.01 -8.03 -22.25
C GLU A 269 -6.15 -7.01 -22.17
N LYS A 270 -7.25 -7.35 -22.84
CA LYS A 270 -8.50 -6.60 -22.82
C LYS A 270 -9.14 -6.75 -21.45
N ALA A 271 -9.85 -5.71 -21.02
CA ALA A 271 -10.64 -5.77 -19.80
C ALA A 271 -11.55 -7.01 -19.82
N VAL A 272 -11.37 -7.87 -18.82
CA VAL A 272 -12.06 -9.16 -18.71
C VAL A 272 -13.47 -8.96 -18.18
N ILE A 273 -13.65 -7.90 -17.40
CA ILE A 273 -14.90 -7.55 -16.72
C ILE A 273 -15.36 -6.18 -17.23
N GLY A 274 -16.66 -6.04 -17.52
CA GLY A 274 -17.24 -4.76 -17.92
C GLY A 274 -17.24 -3.74 -16.78
N PHE A 275 -17.14 -2.45 -17.11
CA PHE A 275 -17.02 -1.33 -16.16
C PHE A 275 -17.99 -1.39 -14.97
N TRP A 276 -19.31 -1.52 -15.21
CA TRP A 276 -20.32 -1.52 -14.14
C TRP A 276 -20.23 -2.75 -13.24
N SER A 277 -19.82 -3.90 -13.79
CA SER A 277 -19.58 -5.11 -13.01
C SER A 277 -18.33 -4.94 -12.15
N GLY A 278 -17.23 -4.44 -12.74
CA GLY A 278 -16.00 -4.14 -12.02
C GLY A 278 -16.22 -3.17 -10.87
N PHE A 279 -16.96 -2.08 -11.11
CA PHE A 279 -17.30 -1.10 -10.08
C PHE A 279 -18.17 -1.69 -8.96
N SER A 280 -19.21 -2.48 -9.30
CA SER A 280 -20.05 -3.14 -8.29
C SER A 280 -19.24 -4.12 -7.43
N TRP A 281 -18.35 -4.89 -8.05
CA TRP A 281 -17.46 -5.80 -7.32
C TRP A 281 -16.46 -5.04 -6.47
N LEU A 282 -15.91 -3.92 -6.95
CA LEU A 282 -14.98 -3.09 -6.19
C LEU A 282 -15.63 -2.62 -4.89
N VAL A 283 -16.83 -2.05 -4.98
CA VAL A 283 -17.62 -1.62 -3.81
C VAL A 283 -17.89 -2.79 -2.86
N GLY A 284 -18.30 -3.95 -3.39
CA GLY A 284 -18.55 -5.16 -2.59
C GLY A 284 -17.32 -5.64 -1.82
N MET A 285 -16.15 -5.70 -2.48
CA MET A 285 -14.90 -6.11 -1.85
C MET A 285 -14.45 -5.08 -0.81
N THR A 286 -14.57 -3.79 -1.11
CA THR A 286 -14.27 -2.70 -0.15
C THR A 286 -15.15 -2.78 1.10
N LEU A 287 -16.44 -3.11 0.97
CA LEU A 287 -17.32 -3.34 2.11
C LEU A 287 -16.91 -4.58 2.92
N GLY A 288 -16.49 -5.65 2.24
CA GLY A 288 -15.93 -6.84 2.90
C GLY A 288 -14.67 -6.51 3.70
N ILE A 289 -13.75 -5.71 3.12
CA ILE A 289 -12.55 -5.23 3.81
C ILE A 289 -12.94 -4.38 5.02
N ALA A 290 -13.91 -3.47 4.88
CA ALA A 290 -14.38 -2.64 5.99
C ALA A 290 -14.91 -3.49 7.15
N LEU A 291 -15.74 -4.49 6.86
CA LEU A 291 -16.28 -5.41 7.87
C LEU A 291 -15.17 -6.21 8.57
N LEU A 292 -14.23 -6.81 7.82
CA LEU A 292 -13.13 -7.56 8.43
C LEU A 292 -12.15 -6.64 9.17
N SER A 293 -11.96 -5.40 8.70
CA SER A 293 -11.12 -4.40 9.38
C SER A 293 -11.69 -4.03 10.74
N GLU A 294 -13.02 -3.90 10.85
CA GLU A 294 -13.68 -3.70 12.13
C GLU A 294 -13.41 -4.88 13.08
N TYR A 295 -13.48 -6.12 12.59
CA TYR A 295 -13.17 -7.31 13.39
C TYR A 295 -11.70 -7.35 13.82
N VAL A 296 -10.75 -7.13 12.91
CA VAL A 296 -9.31 -7.09 13.19
C VAL A 296 -9.01 -6.06 14.28
N VAL A 297 -9.47 -4.82 14.08
CA VAL A 297 -9.27 -3.74 15.06
C VAL A 297 -9.98 -4.08 16.36
N GLY A 298 -11.18 -4.65 16.33
CA GLY A 298 -11.97 -5.01 17.50
C GLY A 298 -11.44 -6.19 18.31
N THR A 299 -10.59 -7.05 17.73
CA THR A 299 -10.12 -8.29 18.36
C THR A 299 -8.62 -8.34 18.63
N ILE A 300 -7.86 -7.31 18.20
CA ILE A 300 -6.40 -7.26 18.31
C ILE A 300 -5.86 -7.40 19.74
N GLU A 301 -6.50 -6.79 20.76
CA GLU A 301 -6.06 -6.92 22.16
C GLU A 301 -6.23 -8.35 22.66
N ALA A 302 -7.39 -8.95 22.37
CA ALA A 302 -7.67 -10.33 22.80
C ALA A 302 -6.71 -11.32 22.11
N ALA A 303 -6.39 -11.09 20.83
CA ALA A 303 -5.38 -11.88 20.12
C ALA A 303 -3.98 -11.69 20.74
N SER A 304 -3.60 -10.45 21.04
CA SER A 304 -2.33 -10.11 21.69
C SER A 304 -2.16 -10.83 23.03
N GLU A 305 -3.18 -10.75 23.91
CA GLU A 305 -3.17 -11.40 25.23
C GLU A 305 -3.08 -12.92 25.12
N THR A 306 -3.85 -13.52 24.21
CA THR A 306 -3.92 -14.98 24.07
C THR A 306 -2.67 -15.56 23.42
N TRP A 307 -2.11 -14.88 22.42
CA TRP A 307 -0.92 -15.35 21.71
C TRP A 307 0.39 -14.98 22.42
N GLY A 308 0.34 -14.08 23.41
CA GLY A 308 1.53 -13.61 24.14
C GLY A 308 2.46 -12.73 23.29
N ILE A 309 1.92 -12.12 22.23
CA ILE A 309 2.64 -11.27 21.27
C ILE A 309 2.15 -9.83 21.44
N SER A 310 3.03 -8.83 21.38
CA SER A 310 2.67 -7.43 21.58
C SER A 310 1.77 -6.89 20.46
N ILE A 311 0.87 -5.96 20.81
CA ILE A 311 0.04 -5.22 19.85
C ILE A 311 0.92 -4.49 18.83
N SER A 312 2.07 -3.96 19.25
CA SER A 312 3.05 -3.33 18.37
C SER A 312 3.57 -4.29 17.30
N PHE A 313 4.01 -5.50 17.68
CA PHE A 313 4.48 -6.50 16.73
C PHE A 313 3.37 -6.94 15.76
N ILE A 314 2.16 -7.22 16.28
CA ILE A 314 1.01 -7.59 15.44
C ILE A 314 0.72 -6.47 14.43
N SER A 315 0.74 -5.22 14.87
CA SER A 315 0.38 -4.09 14.03
C SER A 315 1.46 -3.74 13.02
N ILE A 316 2.74 -3.77 13.39
CA ILE A 316 3.85 -3.35 12.51
C ILE A 316 4.39 -4.46 11.61
N ILE A 317 4.22 -5.74 11.98
CA ILE A 317 4.73 -6.87 11.21
C ILE A 317 3.58 -7.66 10.57
N LEU A 318 2.58 -8.09 11.35
CA LEU A 318 1.60 -9.07 10.86
C LEU A 318 0.54 -8.45 9.94
N ILE A 319 -0.05 -7.31 10.32
CA ILE A 319 -1.08 -6.62 9.51
C ILE A 319 -0.54 -6.24 8.11
N PRO A 320 0.65 -5.62 7.98
CA PRO A 320 1.21 -5.24 6.68
C PRO A 320 1.49 -6.40 5.73
N ILE A 321 1.90 -7.56 6.26
CA ILE A 321 2.13 -8.76 5.44
C ILE A 321 0.81 -9.18 4.76
N VAL A 322 -0.30 -9.08 5.48
CA VAL A 322 -1.63 -9.43 4.99
C VAL A 322 -2.16 -8.40 4.01
N GLY A 323 -2.05 -7.11 4.33
CA GLY A 323 -2.55 -6.03 3.48
C GLY A 323 -1.80 -5.94 2.15
N ASN A 324 -0.47 -6.03 2.19
CA ASN A 324 0.38 -5.88 1.02
C ASN A 324 0.62 -7.21 0.29
N ALA A 325 -0.04 -8.31 0.67
CA ALA A 325 0.26 -9.65 0.14
C ALA A 325 0.14 -9.74 -1.40
N ALA A 326 -0.82 -9.02 -1.98
CA ALA A 326 -1.03 -8.95 -3.41
C ALA A 326 0.14 -8.26 -4.13
N GLU A 327 0.48 -7.07 -3.64
CA GLU A 327 1.61 -6.27 -4.14
C GLU A 327 2.92 -7.03 -3.98
N HIS A 328 3.07 -7.75 -2.86
CA HIS A 328 4.21 -8.59 -2.57
C HIS A 328 4.38 -9.71 -3.60
N ALA A 329 3.31 -10.46 -3.86
CA ALA A 329 3.33 -11.54 -4.83
C ALA A 329 3.64 -11.04 -6.25
N GLY A 330 2.98 -9.97 -6.70
CA GLY A 330 3.20 -9.43 -8.04
C GLY A 330 4.59 -8.84 -8.22
N ALA A 331 5.14 -8.12 -7.22
CA ALA A 331 6.51 -7.61 -7.27
C ALA A 331 7.54 -8.74 -7.41
N ILE A 332 7.38 -9.85 -6.66
CA ILE A 332 8.24 -11.03 -6.80
C ILE A 332 8.13 -11.62 -8.21
N ILE A 333 6.91 -11.80 -8.74
CA ILE A 333 6.68 -12.36 -10.08
C ILE A 333 7.35 -11.49 -11.16
N PHE A 334 7.24 -10.17 -11.07
CA PHE A 334 7.92 -9.27 -12.02
C PHE A 334 9.44 -9.36 -11.94
N ALA A 335 9.99 -9.41 -10.73
CA ALA A 335 11.41 -9.58 -10.56
C ALA A 335 11.92 -10.93 -11.11
N PHE A 336 11.15 -12.02 -10.95
CA PHE A 336 11.43 -13.32 -11.58
C PHE A 336 11.47 -13.21 -13.12
N LYS A 337 10.51 -12.49 -13.71
CA LYS A 337 10.45 -12.22 -15.15
C LYS A 337 11.48 -11.20 -15.64
N ASN A 338 12.43 -10.81 -14.80
CA ASN A 338 13.46 -9.80 -15.10
C ASN A 338 12.90 -8.39 -15.40
N LYS A 339 11.67 -8.09 -14.95
CA LYS A 339 11.03 -6.79 -15.10
C LYS A 339 11.19 -5.99 -13.80
N LEU A 340 12.44 -5.63 -13.50
CA LEU A 340 12.77 -5.02 -12.21
C LEU A 340 12.15 -3.63 -12.05
N ASP A 341 12.09 -2.80 -13.10
CA ASP A 341 11.46 -1.48 -13.05
C ASP A 341 10.02 -1.54 -12.53
N ILE A 342 9.26 -2.54 -12.99
CA ILE A 342 7.89 -2.78 -12.53
C ILE A 342 7.89 -3.19 -11.05
N SER A 343 8.76 -4.12 -10.64
CA SER A 343 8.85 -4.55 -9.25
C SER A 343 9.22 -3.41 -8.30
N LEU A 344 10.20 -2.57 -8.66
CA LEU A 344 10.60 -1.39 -7.89
C LEU A 344 9.47 -0.38 -7.85
N GLY A 345 8.78 -0.16 -8.96
CA GLY A 345 7.65 0.76 -9.04
C GLY A 345 6.47 0.35 -8.14
N VAL A 346 6.17 -0.96 -8.03
CA VAL A 346 5.18 -1.49 -7.09
C VAL A 346 5.60 -1.19 -5.65
N ALA A 347 6.80 -1.61 -5.24
CA ALA A 347 7.26 -1.49 -3.86
C ALA A 347 7.47 -0.04 -3.41
N LEU A 348 8.22 0.77 -4.17
CA LEU A 348 8.53 2.16 -3.83
C LEU A 348 7.32 3.07 -3.98
N GLY A 349 6.49 2.83 -5.01
CA GLY A 349 5.28 3.62 -5.24
C GLY A 349 4.28 3.43 -4.11
N SER A 350 4.04 2.18 -3.70
CA SER A 350 3.14 1.87 -2.58
C SER A 350 3.65 2.47 -1.26
N ALA A 351 4.94 2.29 -0.94
CA ALA A 351 5.56 2.93 0.24
C ALA A 351 5.43 4.47 0.23
N THR A 352 5.64 5.10 -0.93
CA THR A 352 5.52 6.56 -1.10
C THR A 352 4.08 7.02 -0.93
N GLN A 353 3.10 6.27 -1.45
CA GLN A 353 1.68 6.56 -1.29
C GLN A 353 1.25 6.44 0.18
N ILE A 354 1.66 5.39 0.87
CA ILE A 354 1.33 5.24 2.29
C ILE A 354 1.95 6.38 3.11
N SER A 355 3.24 6.67 2.88
CA SER A 355 3.96 7.73 3.60
C SER A 355 3.38 9.11 3.31
N MET A 356 3.29 9.51 2.03
CA MET A 356 2.97 10.89 1.65
C MET A 356 1.47 11.18 1.52
N PHE A 357 0.62 10.15 1.50
CA PHE A 357 -0.82 10.30 1.40
C PHE A 357 -1.57 9.65 2.56
N ALA A 358 -1.45 8.34 2.78
CA ALA A 358 -2.29 7.65 3.77
C ALA A 358 -2.05 8.12 5.21
N VAL A 359 -0.79 8.24 5.63
CA VAL A 359 -0.41 8.74 6.96
C VAL A 359 -0.91 10.17 7.20
N PRO A 360 -0.59 11.18 6.37
CA PRO A 360 -1.05 12.54 6.61
C PRO A 360 -2.57 12.69 6.44
N LEU A 361 -3.21 11.89 5.59
CA LEU A 361 -4.66 11.82 5.50
C LEU A 361 -5.27 11.38 6.85
N CYS A 362 -4.70 10.38 7.53
CA CYS A 362 -5.17 9.96 8.85
C CYS A 362 -5.03 11.06 9.91
N VAL A 363 -3.99 11.90 9.84
CA VAL A 363 -3.85 13.07 10.72
C VAL A 363 -4.95 14.10 10.45
N VAL A 364 -5.25 14.39 9.17
CA VAL A 364 -6.32 15.32 8.79
C VAL A 364 -7.70 14.77 9.19
N VAL A 365 -7.98 13.49 8.95
CA VAL A 365 -9.24 12.85 9.38
C VAL A 365 -9.35 12.88 10.91
N GLY A 366 -8.27 12.58 11.63
CA GLY A 366 -8.24 12.68 13.08
C GLY A 366 -8.53 14.11 13.56
N TRP A 367 -7.99 15.11 12.88
CA TRP A 367 -8.27 16.52 13.18
C TRP A 367 -9.75 16.87 13.00
N ILE A 368 -10.39 16.41 11.91
CA ILE A 368 -11.83 16.59 11.67
C ILE A 368 -12.66 15.88 12.75
N MET A 369 -12.28 14.67 13.12
CA MET A 369 -12.95 13.85 14.14
C MET A 369 -12.66 14.30 15.59
N ARG A 370 -11.83 15.32 15.79
CA ARG A 370 -11.34 15.78 17.10
C ARG A 370 -10.55 14.72 17.88
N ILE A 371 -9.94 13.78 17.16
CA ILE A 371 -9.05 12.75 17.71
C ILE A 371 -7.60 13.22 17.56
N LYS A 372 -6.79 13.06 18.62
CA LYS A 372 -5.37 13.47 18.64
C LYS A 372 -4.49 12.43 17.93
N MET A 373 -4.54 12.43 16.60
CA MET A 373 -3.59 11.71 15.75
C MET A 373 -2.44 12.66 15.35
N ASP A 374 -1.21 12.31 15.73
CA ASP A 374 0.01 13.07 15.42
C ASP A 374 1.03 12.19 14.65
N LEU A 375 2.14 12.80 14.21
CA LEU A 375 3.22 12.16 13.48
C LEU A 375 4.40 11.74 14.38
N ASP A 376 4.28 11.86 15.71
CA ASP A 376 5.27 11.34 16.65
C ASP A 376 5.08 9.83 16.81
N PHE A 377 5.88 9.04 16.09
CA PHE A 377 5.81 7.58 16.13
C PHE A 377 6.69 6.98 17.25
N ASN A 378 7.30 7.83 18.08
CA ASN A 378 8.41 7.51 18.99
C ASN A 378 9.74 7.24 18.28
N LEU A 379 10.81 7.17 19.10
CA LEU A 379 12.19 7.10 18.64
C LEU A 379 12.52 5.79 17.93
N LEU A 380 12.03 4.65 18.45
CA LEU A 380 12.36 3.34 17.89
C LEU A 380 11.79 3.20 16.48
N GLU A 381 10.50 3.49 16.33
CA GLU A 381 9.74 3.40 15.09
C GLU A 381 10.30 4.38 14.05
N THR A 382 10.46 5.66 14.41
CA THR A 382 11.00 6.66 13.48
C THR A 382 12.46 6.35 13.11
N GLY A 383 13.25 5.82 14.05
CA GLY A 383 14.61 5.34 13.78
C GLY A 383 14.65 4.18 12.80
N CYS A 384 13.75 3.20 12.94
CA CYS A 384 13.59 2.11 11.99
C CYS A 384 13.15 2.61 10.61
N LEU A 385 12.25 3.61 10.54
CA LEU A 385 11.86 4.26 9.29
C LEU A 385 13.06 4.91 8.59
N ALA A 386 13.82 5.69 9.36
CA ALA A 386 15.00 6.40 8.87
C ALA A 386 16.02 5.43 8.28
N LEU A 387 16.38 4.41 9.06
CA LEU A 387 17.35 3.40 8.62
C LEU A 387 16.86 2.66 7.37
N THR A 388 15.57 2.32 7.31
CA THR A 388 14.98 1.63 6.18
C THR A 388 15.05 2.45 4.89
N ILE A 389 14.62 3.71 4.94
CA ILE A 389 14.64 4.60 3.78
C ILE A 389 16.09 4.81 3.30
N LEU A 390 17.04 5.01 4.23
CA LEU A 390 18.45 5.16 3.89
C LEU A 390 19.04 3.90 3.26
N VAL A 391 18.83 2.73 3.87
CA VAL A 391 19.35 1.45 3.34
C VAL A 391 18.80 1.19 1.94
N VAL A 392 17.50 1.43 1.71
CA VAL A 392 16.91 1.26 0.38
C VAL A 392 17.46 2.28 -0.62
N ALA A 393 17.56 3.55 -0.26
CA ALA A 393 18.12 4.58 -1.14
C ALA A 393 19.56 4.23 -1.57
N PHE A 394 20.41 3.79 -0.65
CA PHE A 394 21.76 3.34 -0.96
C PHE A 394 21.78 2.04 -1.79
N THR A 395 20.90 1.08 -1.47
CA THR A 395 20.82 -0.18 -2.21
C THR A 395 20.45 0.05 -3.68
N LEU A 396 19.62 1.06 -3.93
CA LEU A 396 19.14 1.40 -5.27
C LEU A 396 20.01 2.40 -6.04
N GLN A 397 21.04 2.95 -5.39
CA GLN A 397 21.88 4.01 -5.95
C GLN A 397 22.78 3.56 -7.12
N ASP A 398 22.88 2.28 -7.42
CA ASP A 398 23.78 1.82 -8.50
C ASP A 398 23.02 1.40 -9.77
N GLY A 399 21.69 1.31 -9.74
CA GLY A 399 20.87 0.90 -10.91
C GLY A 399 21.03 -0.58 -11.31
N THR A 400 21.75 -1.35 -10.51
CA THR A 400 21.99 -2.79 -10.70
C THR A 400 21.34 -3.59 -9.58
N SER A 401 20.91 -4.81 -9.89
CA SER A 401 20.34 -5.76 -8.94
C SER A 401 21.11 -7.07 -8.94
N HIS A 402 21.28 -7.63 -7.74
CA HIS A 402 21.79 -8.98 -7.51
C HIS A 402 21.18 -9.53 -6.22
N TYR A 403 21.14 -10.86 -6.10
CA TYR A 403 20.44 -11.52 -4.99
C TYR A 403 20.90 -11.04 -3.60
N MET A 404 22.20 -10.69 -3.45
CA MET A 404 22.74 -10.21 -2.17
C MET A 404 22.10 -8.88 -1.70
N LYS A 405 21.70 -7.97 -2.60
CA LYS A 405 20.92 -6.78 -2.21
C LYS A 405 19.60 -7.21 -1.56
N GLY A 406 18.92 -8.17 -2.17
CA GLY A 406 17.70 -8.76 -1.63
C GLY A 406 17.88 -9.46 -0.28
N VAL A 407 18.98 -10.22 -0.11
CA VAL A 407 19.33 -10.83 1.18
C VAL A 407 19.48 -9.78 2.27
N VAL A 408 20.25 -8.71 2.02
CA VAL A 408 20.49 -7.64 2.99
C VAL A 408 19.16 -6.98 3.41
N LEU A 409 18.29 -6.62 2.46
CA LEU A 409 16.99 -6.03 2.78
C LEU A 409 16.09 -6.98 3.59
N CYS A 410 16.03 -8.27 3.23
CA CYS A 410 15.30 -9.28 4.00
C CYS A 410 15.83 -9.42 5.42
N LEU A 411 17.16 -9.42 5.60
CA LEU A 411 17.79 -9.49 6.92
C LEU A 411 17.54 -8.23 7.76
N CYS A 412 17.53 -7.04 7.14
CA CYS A 412 17.11 -5.81 7.81
C CYS A 412 15.67 -5.92 8.32
N TYR A 413 14.74 -6.43 7.49
CA TYR A 413 13.35 -6.66 7.92
C TYR A 413 13.26 -7.65 9.08
N ALA A 414 14.00 -8.76 9.01
CA ALA A 414 14.04 -9.76 10.07
C ALA A 414 14.61 -9.20 11.38
N ALA A 415 15.67 -8.38 11.32
CA ALA A 415 16.26 -7.72 12.48
C ALA A 415 15.29 -6.72 13.13
N ILE A 416 14.59 -5.90 12.33
CA ILE A 416 13.55 -4.99 12.82
C ILE A 416 12.39 -5.78 13.42
N SER A 417 11.94 -6.85 12.76
CA SER A 417 10.88 -7.74 13.26
C SER A 417 11.25 -8.33 14.62
N ALA A 418 12.49 -8.83 14.78
CA ALA A 418 12.99 -9.34 16.05
C ALA A 418 13.02 -8.25 17.14
N CYS A 419 13.40 -7.02 16.78
CA CYS A 419 13.37 -5.89 17.69
C CYS A 419 11.95 -5.63 18.23
N PHE A 420 10.95 -5.53 17.35
CA PHE A 420 9.55 -5.33 17.74
C PHE A 420 8.95 -6.53 18.47
N PHE A 421 9.44 -7.75 18.22
CA PHE A 421 9.01 -8.95 18.94
C PHE A 421 9.48 -8.94 20.40
N VAL A 422 10.72 -8.50 20.63
CA VAL A 422 11.28 -8.36 21.98
C VAL A 422 10.71 -7.13 22.69
N HIS A 423 10.35 -6.09 21.94
CA HIS A 423 9.76 -4.86 22.45
C HIS A 423 8.34 -5.08 23.00
N LYS A 424 8.27 -5.55 24.25
CA LYS A 424 7.04 -5.69 25.03
C LYS A 424 6.77 -4.38 25.78
N ILE A 425 6.33 -3.32 25.11
CA ILE A 425 5.68 -2.23 25.84
C ILE A 425 4.29 -2.74 26.25
N PRO A 426 3.96 -2.79 27.56
CA PRO A 426 2.57 -2.90 27.98
C PRO A 426 1.87 -1.62 27.53
N ALA A 427 0.74 -1.74 26.83
CA ALA A 427 -0.13 -0.59 26.59
C ALA A 427 -0.31 0.16 27.92
N PRO A 428 -0.15 1.50 27.98
CA PRO A 428 -0.37 2.21 29.22
C PRO A 428 -1.82 1.95 29.63
N LEU A 429 -2.01 1.31 30.78
CA LEU A 429 -3.27 1.36 31.50
C LEU A 429 -3.66 2.84 31.63
N ASP A 430 -4.88 3.18 31.20
CA ASP A 430 -5.49 4.49 31.39
C ASP A 430 -5.14 5.07 32.77
N GLN A 431 -4.31 6.12 32.81
CA GLN A 431 -4.05 6.91 34.00
C GLN A 431 -5.22 7.87 34.29
N THR A 432 -6.45 7.37 34.35
CA THR A 432 -7.62 8.16 34.76
C THR A 432 -8.23 7.75 36.11
N ASN A 433 -7.70 6.74 36.82
CA ASN A 433 -8.29 6.29 38.09
C ASN A 433 -7.33 6.18 39.30
N VAL A 434 -6.36 7.10 39.45
CA VAL A 434 -5.67 7.28 40.75
C VAL A 434 -5.51 8.76 41.10
N LYS A 435 -6.65 9.44 41.27
CA LYS A 435 -6.76 10.65 42.11
C LYS A 435 -8.10 10.65 42.84
N SER A 436 -8.26 9.74 43.79
CA SER A 436 -9.27 9.86 44.86
C SER A 436 -8.83 9.08 46.10
N GLY A 437 -7.70 9.50 46.67
CA GLY A 437 -7.26 9.11 48.01
C GLY A 437 -7.06 10.37 48.84
N LEU A 438 -8.12 11.15 49.01
CA LEU A 438 -8.11 12.29 49.92
C LEU A 438 -8.22 11.72 51.35
N ASN A 439 -7.14 11.85 52.12
CA ASN A 439 -7.14 11.66 53.58
C ASN A 439 -8.17 12.59 54.24
N PRO A 440 -9.01 12.08 55.15
CA PRO A 440 -9.53 12.89 56.24
C PRO A 440 -8.74 12.58 57.51
N SER A 441 -7.89 13.54 57.89
CA SER A 441 -7.64 14.04 59.25
C SER A 441 -7.91 13.14 60.46
N LEU A 442 -6.87 12.97 61.29
CA LEU A 442 -6.97 12.97 62.75
C LEU A 442 -7.79 14.18 63.23
N SER A 443 -8.83 13.98 64.05
CA SER A 443 -9.08 14.72 65.29
C SER A 443 -10.35 14.24 65.98
N ALA A 444 -10.20 13.97 67.29
CA ALA A 444 -11.22 13.75 68.33
C ALA A 444 -12.07 12.47 68.27
#